data_AF-A0A7J8K8F1-F1
#
_entry.id   AF-A0A7J8K8F1-F1
#
_cell.length_a   1.000
_cell.length_b   1.000
_cell.length_c   1.000
_cell.angle_alpha   90.00
_cell.angle_beta   90.00
_cell.angle_gamma   90.00
#
_symmetry.space_group_name_H-M   'P 1'
#
loop_
_entity.id
_entity.type
_entity.pdbx_description
1 polymer ?
#
loop_
_entity_poly.entity_id
_entity_poly.type
_entity_poly.pdbx_seq_one_letter_code
_entity_poly.pdbx_strand_id
1 'polypeptide(L)'
;MWLDHRAVSQVHRINETKHSVLQYVGGVMSVEMQAPKLLWLKENLRETCWDKAGHFFDLPDFLSWKATGVTARSLCSLVCKWTYSAERGWDDSFWKMIGLEDFVADNYSKIGNQVLPPGASLGNGLTPEAAKDLGLPAGIAVAASLIDAHAGGLVISRATVSIITHTQGTGTLLGLSYAERRGLHLEDLQHLFSLSVPQTSLSHFKIARLGKRRHGSKHSLLCPTLPAP
;
A
#
# COMPACT_ATOMS: atom_id res chain seq x y z
N MET A 1 -4.43 2.07 -13.47
CA MET A 1 -4.44 0.62 -13.14
C MET A 1 -3.03 0.12 -12.85
N TRP A 2 -2.87 -1.02 -12.15
CA TRP A 2 -1.56 -1.56 -11.78
C TRP A 2 -0.78 -2.05 -13.02
N LEU A 3 -1.45 -2.74 -13.95
CA LEU A 3 -0.94 -3.19 -15.25
C LEU A 3 -0.50 -2.06 -16.19
N ASP A 4 -0.83 -0.81 -15.87
CA ASP A 4 -0.44 0.32 -16.69
C ASP A 4 1.02 0.67 -16.45
N HIS A 5 1.83 0.51 -17.50
CA HIS A 5 3.27 0.73 -17.49
C HIS A 5 3.69 1.98 -18.29
N ARG A 6 2.79 2.91 -18.62
CA ARG A 6 3.14 4.05 -19.49
C ARG A 6 4.22 4.96 -18.91
N ALA A 7 4.37 4.95 -17.58
CA ALA A 7 5.24 5.85 -16.84
C ALA A 7 6.69 5.33 -16.65
N VAL A 8 7.18 4.42 -17.51
CA VAL A 8 8.54 3.86 -17.40
C VAL A 8 9.62 4.96 -17.39
N SER A 9 9.49 5.98 -18.25
CA SER A 9 10.48 7.06 -18.31
C SER A 9 10.53 7.90 -17.02
N GLN A 10 9.39 8.11 -16.37
CA GLN A 10 9.26 8.79 -15.09
C GLN A 10 9.90 7.96 -13.97
N VAL A 11 9.68 6.63 -13.99
CA VAL A 11 10.33 5.71 -13.04
C VAL A 11 11.85 5.80 -13.11
N HIS A 12 12.43 5.81 -14.31
CA HIS A 12 13.88 5.92 -14.48
C HIS A 12 14.41 7.22 -13.86
N ARG A 13 13.80 8.37 -14.21
CA ARG A 13 14.18 9.68 -13.64
C ARG A 13 14.02 9.74 -12.13
N ILE A 14 12.94 9.18 -11.58
CA ILE A 14 12.72 9.13 -10.13
C ILE A 14 13.79 8.27 -9.45
N ASN A 15 14.14 7.12 -10.01
CA ASN A 15 15.16 6.23 -9.42
C ASN A 15 16.57 6.84 -9.51
N GLU A 16 16.87 7.61 -10.54
CA GLU A 16 18.15 8.33 -10.69
C GLU A 16 18.38 9.38 -9.59
N THR A 17 17.32 9.91 -8.98
CA THR A 17 17.43 10.84 -7.84
C THR A 17 18.12 10.23 -6.63
N LYS A 18 18.05 8.90 -6.47
CA LYS A 18 18.52 8.17 -5.28
C LYS A 18 17.99 8.75 -3.96
N HIS A 19 16.81 9.37 -4.01
CA HIS A 19 16.21 10.02 -2.85
C HIS A 19 15.99 9.03 -1.70
N SER A 20 16.14 9.49 -0.45
CA SER A 20 16.04 8.65 0.75
C SER A 20 14.72 7.88 0.88
N VAL A 21 13.58 8.48 0.51
CA VAL A 21 12.27 7.79 0.46
C VAL A 21 12.25 6.50 -0.37
N LEU A 22 13.16 6.34 -1.34
CA LEU A 22 13.22 5.10 -2.13
C LEU A 22 13.52 3.89 -1.25
N GLN A 23 14.18 4.08 -0.10
CA GLN A 23 14.43 3.02 0.88
C GLN A 23 13.13 2.41 1.41
N TYR A 24 12.04 3.18 1.49
CA TYR A 24 10.74 2.67 1.95
C TYR A 24 10.07 1.73 0.94
N VAL A 25 10.50 1.77 -0.32
CA VAL A 25 9.93 0.96 -1.40
C VAL A 25 10.92 -0.11 -1.88
N GLY A 26 11.96 -0.42 -1.10
CA GLY A 26 12.97 -1.43 -1.44
C GLY A 26 14.12 -0.89 -2.31
N GLY A 27 14.39 0.41 -2.25
CA GLY A 27 15.50 1.08 -2.92
C GLY A 27 15.24 1.45 -4.39
N VAL A 28 14.27 0.82 -5.04
CA VAL A 28 13.90 1.07 -6.44
C VAL A 28 12.38 1.18 -6.56
N MET A 29 11.93 2.31 -7.09
CA MET A 29 10.52 2.55 -7.37
C MET A 29 10.06 1.72 -8.56
N SER A 30 8.97 0.98 -8.38
CA SER A 30 8.29 0.24 -9.45
C SER A 30 7.38 1.15 -10.28
N VAL A 31 7.19 0.82 -11.57
CA VAL A 31 6.19 1.46 -12.43
C VAL A 31 4.76 1.26 -11.94
N GLU A 32 4.52 0.28 -11.07
CA GLU A 32 3.22 0.03 -10.47
C GLU A 32 2.87 1.02 -9.33
N MET A 33 3.79 1.91 -8.94
CA MET A 33 3.63 2.92 -7.88
C MET A 33 2.92 4.19 -8.40
N GLN A 34 2.38 5.00 -7.48
CA GLN A 34 1.56 6.16 -7.87
C GLN A 34 2.36 7.39 -8.28
N ALA A 35 3.48 7.70 -7.61
CA ALA A 35 4.31 8.85 -7.93
C ALA A 35 4.71 8.96 -9.44
N PRO A 36 5.25 7.91 -10.11
CA PRO A 36 5.59 8.00 -11.52
C PRO A 36 4.37 8.21 -12.42
N LYS A 37 3.21 7.66 -12.06
CA LYS A 37 1.96 7.82 -12.82
C LYS A 37 1.42 9.24 -12.70
N LEU A 38 1.50 9.84 -11.51
CA LEU A 38 1.12 11.23 -11.28
C LEU A 38 2.04 12.19 -12.04
N LEU A 39 3.35 11.93 -12.03
CA LEU A 39 4.29 12.71 -12.83
C LEU A 39 3.96 12.59 -14.33
N TRP A 40 3.66 11.38 -14.81
CA TRP A 40 3.24 11.18 -16.20
C TRP A 40 1.95 11.95 -16.51
N LEU A 41 0.96 11.95 -15.61
CA LEU A 41 -0.28 12.73 -15.78
C LEU A 41 -0.02 14.23 -15.85
N LYS A 42 0.82 14.78 -14.97
CA LYS A 42 1.21 16.20 -15.00
C LYS A 42 1.88 16.57 -16.31
N GLU A 43 2.78 15.73 -16.81
CA GLU A 43 3.56 16.00 -18.02
C GLU A 43 2.76 15.82 -19.32
N ASN A 44 1.82 14.87 -19.36
CA ASN A 44 1.16 14.46 -20.60
C ASN A 44 -0.30 14.92 -20.69
N LEU A 45 -0.98 15.10 -19.56
CA LEU A 45 -2.41 15.40 -19.47
C LEU A 45 -2.70 16.54 -18.50
N ARG A 46 -1.89 17.62 -18.56
CA ARG A 46 -1.98 18.72 -17.60
C ARG A 46 -3.36 19.40 -17.61
N GLU A 47 -3.72 19.98 -18.73
CA GLU A 47 -4.94 20.79 -18.89
C GLU A 47 -6.21 19.93 -18.82
N THR A 48 -6.14 18.69 -19.32
CA THR A 48 -7.30 17.80 -19.45
C THR A 48 -7.56 16.99 -18.18
N CYS A 49 -6.55 16.76 -17.34
CA CYS A 49 -6.66 15.94 -16.14
C CYS A 49 -6.06 16.60 -14.91
N TRP A 50 -4.74 16.90 -14.91
CA TRP A 50 -4.02 17.35 -13.70
C TRP A 50 -4.65 18.59 -13.04
N ASP A 51 -4.92 19.62 -13.84
CA ASP A 51 -5.42 20.91 -13.35
C ASP A 51 -6.88 20.80 -12.88
N LYS A 52 -7.65 19.88 -13.47
CA LYS A 52 -9.07 19.64 -13.15
C LYS A 52 -9.27 18.64 -12.01
N ALA A 53 -8.25 17.86 -11.67
CA ALA A 53 -8.35 16.83 -10.64
C ALA A 53 -8.47 17.47 -9.25
N GLY A 54 -9.57 17.18 -8.56
CA GLY A 54 -9.76 17.52 -7.15
C GLY A 54 -9.03 16.57 -6.21
N HIS A 55 -9.04 15.26 -6.51
CA HIS A 55 -8.35 14.25 -5.72
C HIS A 55 -7.79 13.12 -6.60
N PHE A 56 -6.67 12.55 -6.16
CA PHE A 56 -6.14 11.28 -6.63
C PHE A 56 -6.32 10.23 -5.52
N PHE A 57 -6.89 9.09 -5.90
CA PHE A 57 -7.21 7.99 -5.01
C PHE A 57 -6.67 6.67 -5.58
N ASP A 58 -6.25 5.77 -4.70
CA ASP A 58 -6.30 4.34 -5.01
C ASP A 58 -7.76 3.86 -5.00
N LEU A 59 -8.07 2.83 -5.78
CA LEU A 59 -9.43 2.30 -5.93
C LEU A 59 -10.15 2.05 -4.58
N PRO A 60 -9.56 1.37 -3.58
CA PRO A 60 -10.25 1.14 -2.31
C PRO A 60 -10.57 2.45 -1.57
N ASP A 61 -9.69 3.46 -1.63
CA ASP A 61 -9.96 4.76 -1.01
C ASP A 61 -11.01 5.57 -1.80
N PHE A 62 -11.05 5.45 -3.13
CA PHE A 62 -12.10 6.04 -3.95
C PHE A 62 -13.48 5.48 -3.58
N LEU A 63 -13.59 4.16 -3.39
CA LEU A 63 -14.85 3.52 -2.99
C LEU A 63 -15.28 3.96 -1.59
N SER A 64 -14.34 4.03 -0.64
CA SER A 64 -14.59 4.57 0.70
C SER A 64 -15.06 6.04 0.66
N TRP A 65 -14.40 6.89 -0.12
CA TRP A 65 -14.81 8.27 -0.32
C TRP A 65 -16.19 8.35 -0.98
N LYS A 66 -16.45 7.57 -2.02
CA LYS A 66 -17.74 7.59 -2.71
C LYS A 66 -18.89 7.13 -1.80
N ALA A 67 -18.62 6.23 -0.87
CA ALA A 67 -19.59 5.73 0.09
C ALA A 67 -19.88 6.73 1.23
N THR A 68 -18.88 7.49 1.68
CA THR A 68 -18.94 8.26 2.94
C THR A 68 -18.78 9.77 2.78
N GLY A 69 -18.31 10.24 1.62
CA GLY A 69 -17.87 11.62 1.39
C GLY A 69 -16.54 11.98 2.04
N VAL A 70 -15.94 11.09 2.84
CA VAL A 70 -14.73 11.36 3.62
C VAL A 70 -13.49 11.24 2.76
N THR A 71 -12.63 12.25 2.78
CA THR A 71 -11.38 12.33 2.00
C THR A 71 -10.17 11.72 2.72
N ALA A 72 -10.36 11.05 3.86
CA ALA A 72 -9.27 10.34 4.52
C ALA A 72 -8.72 9.21 3.64
N ARG A 73 -7.41 8.98 3.69
CA ARG A 73 -6.74 7.87 3.02
C ARG A 73 -6.49 6.73 3.99
N SER A 74 -6.53 5.51 3.50
CA SER A 74 -6.01 4.37 4.25
C SER A 74 -4.49 4.45 4.36
N LEU A 75 -3.97 4.31 5.57
CA LEU A 75 -2.54 4.13 5.81
C LEU A 75 -1.98 2.94 5.01
N CYS A 76 -2.78 1.88 4.81
CA CYS A 76 -2.37 0.71 4.04
C CYS A 76 -2.12 1.05 2.57
N SER A 77 -3.02 1.78 1.92
CA SER A 77 -2.82 2.24 0.54
C SER A 77 -1.55 3.07 0.42
N LEU A 78 -1.41 4.08 1.29
CA LEU A 78 -0.31 5.05 1.20
C LEU A 78 1.06 4.40 1.44
N VAL A 79 1.21 3.54 2.44
CA VAL A 79 2.48 2.86 2.71
C VAL A 79 2.84 1.86 1.61
N CYS A 80 1.86 1.20 0.99
CA CYS A 80 2.13 0.13 0.02
C CYS A 80 2.27 0.61 -1.43
N LYS A 81 1.62 1.72 -1.80
CA LYS A 81 1.53 2.18 -3.20
C LYS A 81 2.15 3.55 -3.43
N TRP A 82 2.49 4.26 -2.35
CA TRP A 82 3.06 5.59 -2.35
C TRP A 82 4.36 5.61 -1.53
N THR A 83 4.91 6.81 -1.34
CA THR A 83 6.14 7.05 -0.56
C THR A 83 5.84 7.54 0.86
N TYR A 84 4.64 7.27 1.37
CA TYR A 84 4.19 7.75 2.68
C TYR A 84 4.84 6.96 3.82
N SER A 85 5.35 7.67 4.83
CA SER A 85 5.83 7.08 6.07
C SER A 85 4.75 7.12 7.15
N ALA A 86 4.49 5.99 7.81
CA ALA A 86 3.57 5.96 8.96
C ALA A 86 4.05 6.84 10.13
N GLU A 87 5.36 7.04 10.26
CA GLU A 87 5.98 7.85 11.32
C GLU A 87 6.13 9.32 10.92
N ARG A 88 6.55 9.58 9.68
CA ARG A 88 6.94 10.92 9.21
C ARG A 88 5.96 11.59 8.25
N GLY A 89 5.00 10.84 7.71
CA GLY A 89 4.07 11.32 6.70
C GLY A 89 4.70 11.46 5.32
N TRP A 90 4.27 12.50 4.59
CA TRP A 90 4.82 12.87 3.29
C TRP A 90 6.18 13.55 3.41
N ASP A 91 7.05 13.37 2.42
CA ASP A 91 8.36 14.03 2.34
C ASP A 91 8.32 15.13 1.28
N ASP A 92 8.28 16.39 1.72
CA ASP A 92 8.29 17.58 0.85
C ASP A 92 9.44 17.56 -0.16
N SER A 93 10.63 17.15 0.29
CA SER A 93 11.84 17.22 -0.52
C SER A 93 11.77 16.24 -1.69
N PHE A 94 11.14 15.09 -1.49
CA PHE A 94 10.88 14.13 -2.56
C PHE A 94 9.94 14.71 -3.61
N TRP A 95 8.77 15.19 -3.21
CA TRP A 95 7.76 15.70 -4.15
C TRP A 95 8.27 16.91 -4.94
N LYS A 96 9.03 17.80 -4.28
CA LYS A 96 9.71 18.92 -4.95
C LYS A 96 10.76 18.42 -5.95
N MET A 97 11.60 17.45 -5.55
CA MET A 97 12.67 16.93 -6.40
C MET A 97 12.16 16.28 -7.69
N ILE A 98 11.01 15.60 -7.64
CA ILE A 98 10.44 14.91 -8.81
C ILE A 98 9.50 15.80 -9.64
N GLY A 99 9.39 17.09 -9.34
CA GLY A 99 8.55 18.04 -10.08
C GLY A 99 7.04 17.91 -9.81
N LEU A 100 6.67 17.49 -8.59
CA LEU A 100 5.30 17.38 -8.09
C LEU A 100 5.08 18.24 -6.83
N GLU A 101 5.74 19.40 -6.79
CA GLU A 101 5.68 20.37 -5.69
C GLU A 101 4.28 20.95 -5.44
N ASP A 102 3.36 20.86 -6.41
CA ASP A 102 1.96 21.29 -6.26
C ASP A 102 1.28 20.60 -5.06
N PHE A 103 1.64 19.34 -4.78
CA PHE A 103 1.11 18.63 -3.63
C PHE A 103 1.57 19.23 -2.31
N VAL A 104 2.80 19.74 -2.24
CA VAL A 104 3.31 20.39 -1.05
C VAL A 104 2.60 21.74 -0.85
N ALA A 105 2.45 22.51 -1.93
CA ALA A 105 1.81 23.82 -1.90
C ALA A 105 0.35 23.77 -1.42
N ASP A 106 -0.36 22.68 -1.74
CA ASP A 106 -1.76 22.47 -1.35
C ASP A 106 -1.92 21.56 -0.11
N ASN A 107 -0.89 21.50 0.75
CA ASN A 107 -0.86 20.69 1.96
C ASN A 107 -1.41 19.26 1.74
N TYR A 108 -0.98 18.64 0.64
CA TYR A 108 -1.34 17.29 0.21
C TYR A 108 -2.83 17.02 0.00
N SER A 109 -3.69 18.04 -0.10
CA SER A 109 -5.15 17.87 -0.15
C SER A 109 -5.62 16.93 -1.28
N LYS A 110 -4.97 17.01 -2.45
CA LYS A 110 -5.27 16.16 -3.61
C LYS A 110 -4.94 14.69 -3.39
N ILE A 111 -3.86 14.38 -2.66
CA ILE A 111 -3.39 13.00 -2.46
C ILE A 111 -3.72 12.45 -1.07
N GLY A 112 -4.21 13.30 -0.17
CA GLY A 112 -4.64 12.98 1.19
C GLY A 112 -3.70 13.53 2.25
N ASN A 113 -4.24 14.37 3.13
CA ASN A 113 -3.58 14.91 4.32
C ASN A 113 -4.21 14.44 5.64
N GLN A 114 -5.30 13.67 5.56
CA GLN A 114 -5.88 12.91 6.65
C GLN A 114 -5.68 11.44 6.36
N VAL A 115 -4.99 10.74 7.27
CA VAL A 115 -4.64 9.33 7.09
C VAL A 115 -5.15 8.56 8.29
N LEU A 116 -5.89 7.48 8.03
CA LEU A 116 -6.49 6.65 9.06
C LEU A 116 -5.94 5.23 8.99
N PRO A 117 -5.74 4.56 10.14
CA PRO A 117 -5.36 3.17 10.16
C PRO A 117 -6.51 2.32 9.59
N PRO A 118 -6.22 1.22 8.89
CA PRO A 118 -7.26 0.32 8.39
C PRO A 118 -8.20 -0.13 9.51
N GLY A 119 -9.49 -0.17 9.21
CA GLY A 119 -10.52 -0.51 10.21
C GLY A 119 -11.09 0.68 10.99
N ALA A 120 -10.44 1.86 10.97
CA ALA A 120 -11.00 3.06 11.60
C ALA A 120 -12.28 3.51 10.91
N SER A 121 -13.28 3.96 11.68
CA SER A 121 -14.55 4.45 11.12
C SER A 121 -14.34 5.71 10.28
N LEU A 122 -15.00 5.76 9.12
CA LEU A 122 -14.99 6.90 8.22
C LEU A 122 -16.25 7.74 8.42
N GLY A 123 -16.07 8.91 9.03
CA GLY A 123 -17.16 9.85 9.28
C GLY A 123 -18.34 9.18 9.98
N ASN A 124 -19.54 9.42 9.45
CA ASN A 124 -20.78 8.84 9.97
C ASN A 124 -21.21 7.57 9.22
N GLY A 125 -20.33 6.93 8.45
CA GLY A 125 -20.66 5.75 7.64
C GLY A 125 -21.28 6.11 6.28
N LEU A 126 -22.14 5.22 5.76
CA LEU A 126 -22.77 5.38 4.45
C LEU A 126 -23.57 6.67 4.38
N THR A 127 -23.29 7.48 3.36
CA THR A 127 -24.14 8.60 2.95
C THR A 127 -25.54 8.09 2.56
N PRO A 128 -26.60 8.91 2.69
CA PRO A 128 -27.93 8.54 2.23
C PRO A 128 -27.97 8.09 0.76
N GLU A 129 -27.18 8.74 -0.09
CA GLU A 129 -27.07 8.42 -1.52
C GLU A 129 -26.42 7.04 -1.72
N ALA A 130 -25.27 6.79 -1.10
CA ALA A 130 -24.60 5.50 -1.22
C ALA A 130 -25.42 4.35 -0.59
N ALA A 131 -26.10 4.63 0.53
CA ALA A 131 -26.99 3.70 1.21
C ALA A 131 -28.14 3.26 0.28
N LYS A 132 -28.76 4.22 -0.42
CA LYS A 132 -29.79 3.94 -1.41
C LYS A 132 -29.26 3.10 -2.58
N ASP A 133 -28.10 3.44 -3.13
CA ASP A 133 -27.49 2.72 -4.26
C ASP A 133 -27.12 1.28 -3.89
N LEU A 134 -26.74 1.04 -2.62
CA LEU A 134 -26.36 -0.27 -2.10
C LEU A 134 -27.53 -1.08 -1.52
N GLY A 135 -28.72 -0.48 -1.36
CA GLY A 135 -29.86 -1.12 -0.69
C GLY A 135 -29.64 -1.36 0.81
N LEU A 136 -28.87 -0.49 1.46
CA LEU A 136 -28.47 -0.59 2.87
C LEU A 136 -29.00 0.59 3.69
N PRO A 137 -29.15 0.46 5.01
CA PRO A 137 -29.42 1.61 5.89
C PRO A 137 -28.34 2.70 5.80
N ALA A 138 -28.76 3.96 5.80
CA ALA A 138 -27.86 5.09 5.92
C ALA A 138 -27.16 5.08 7.28
N GLY A 139 -25.94 5.60 7.33
CA GLY A 139 -25.14 5.64 8.56
C GLY A 139 -24.51 4.31 8.97
N ILE A 140 -24.64 3.24 8.17
CA ILE A 140 -23.88 2.00 8.40
C ILE A 140 -22.40 2.32 8.37
N ALA A 141 -21.68 1.87 9.39
CA ALA A 141 -20.25 2.10 9.53
C ALA A 141 -19.47 1.60 8.30
N VAL A 142 -18.57 2.45 7.81
CA VAL A 142 -17.62 2.13 6.75
C VAL A 142 -16.22 2.34 7.32
N ALA A 143 -15.34 1.38 7.12
CA ALA A 143 -13.99 1.45 7.64
C ALA A 143 -12.99 2.00 6.60
N ALA A 144 -11.90 2.59 7.09
CA ALA A 144 -10.71 2.89 6.31
C ALA A 144 -10.19 1.61 5.65
N SER A 145 -9.86 1.73 4.37
CA SER A 145 -9.75 0.61 3.44
C SER A 145 -8.47 -0.24 3.61
N LEU A 146 -8.39 -1.37 2.89
CA LEU A 146 -7.18 -2.18 2.74
C LEU A 146 -6.98 -2.51 1.25
N ILE A 147 -5.74 -2.66 0.82
CA ILE A 147 -5.45 -3.26 -0.50
C ILE A 147 -5.61 -4.78 -0.45
N ASP A 148 -5.88 -5.39 -1.61
CA ASP A 148 -6.20 -6.81 -1.78
C ASP A 148 -5.26 -7.78 -1.05
N ALA A 149 -3.94 -7.64 -1.22
CA ALA A 149 -2.95 -8.50 -0.59
C ALA A 149 -3.01 -8.42 0.95
N HIS A 150 -3.26 -7.23 1.50
CA HIS A 150 -3.35 -7.01 2.94
C HIS A 150 -4.70 -7.45 3.50
N ALA A 151 -5.79 -7.26 2.74
CA ALA A 151 -7.10 -7.80 3.10
C ALA A 151 -7.06 -9.34 3.15
N GLY A 152 -6.45 -9.99 2.15
CA GLY A 152 -6.24 -11.43 2.14
C GLY A 152 -5.37 -11.90 3.32
N GLY A 153 -4.26 -11.21 3.59
CA GLY A 153 -3.40 -11.50 4.74
C GLY A 153 -4.12 -11.37 6.08
N LEU A 154 -4.93 -10.32 6.27
CA LEU A 154 -5.70 -10.11 7.49
C LEU A 154 -6.64 -11.28 7.76
N VAL A 155 -7.37 -11.75 6.76
CA VAL A 155 -8.29 -12.90 6.90
C VAL A 155 -7.54 -14.16 7.32
N ILE A 156 -6.38 -14.42 6.70
CA ILE A 156 -5.59 -15.62 6.98
C ILE A 156 -4.94 -15.58 8.37
N SER A 157 -4.45 -14.42 8.81
CA SER A 157 -3.81 -14.27 10.12
C SER A 157 -4.74 -14.47 11.31
N ARG A 158 -6.04 -14.19 11.15
CA ARG A 158 -7.05 -14.49 12.17
C ARG A 158 -7.37 -15.98 12.27
N ALA A 159 -6.89 -16.80 11.32
CA ALA A 159 -7.14 -18.23 11.30
C ALA A 159 -6.06 -19.06 12.03
N THR A 160 -4.78 -18.70 12.06
CA THR A 160 -3.72 -19.40 12.87
C THR A 160 -2.42 -18.57 12.97
N VAL A 161 -1.69 -18.71 14.09
CA VAL A 161 -0.35 -18.11 14.33
C VAL A 161 0.72 -18.82 13.51
N SER A 162 1.51 -18.05 12.76
CA SER A 162 2.62 -18.45 11.86
C SER A 162 2.19 -19.15 10.57
N ILE A 163 1.78 -18.37 9.57
CA ILE A 163 1.52 -18.88 8.22
C ILE A 163 2.44 -18.17 7.22
N ILE A 164 3.25 -18.96 6.51
CA ILE A 164 3.82 -18.56 5.22
C ILE A 164 2.69 -18.76 4.21
N THR A 165 2.05 -17.66 3.79
CA THR A 165 0.94 -17.74 2.84
C THR A 165 1.49 -17.70 1.42
N HIS A 166 1.36 -18.80 0.69
CA HIS A 166 1.63 -18.83 -0.73
C HIS A 166 0.29 -18.76 -1.48
N THR A 167 -0.08 -17.59 -1.98
CA THR A 167 -1.24 -17.48 -2.87
C THR A 167 -0.81 -17.85 -4.29
N GLN A 168 -1.34 -18.97 -4.81
CA GLN A 168 -1.18 -19.35 -6.21
C GLN A 168 -2.39 -18.81 -7.00
N GLY A 169 -2.24 -17.63 -7.60
CA GLY A 169 -3.17 -17.03 -8.54
C GLY A 169 -2.41 -16.43 -9.74
N THR A 170 -3.06 -15.59 -10.55
CA THR A 170 -2.38 -14.88 -11.66
C THR A 170 -1.23 -13.96 -11.20
N GLY A 171 -1.17 -13.64 -9.90
CA GLY A 171 0.02 -13.12 -9.23
C GLY A 171 0.35 -13.98 -8.00
N THR A 172 1.61 -14.38 -7.86
CA THR A 172 2.11 -15.04 -6.64
C THR A 172 2.45 -13.99 -5.59
N LEU A 173 1.80 -14.05 -4.42
CA LEU A 173 2.15 -13.25 -3.25
C LEU A 173 2.58 -14.16 -2.10
N LEU A 174 3.70 -13.80 -1.45
CA LEU A 174 4.18 -14.42 -0.23
C LEU A 174 3.94 -13.46 0.95
N GLY A 175 2.92 -13.73 1.75
CA GLY A 175 2.67 -13.00 2.98
C GLY A 175 3.34 -13.68 4.17
N LEU A 176 4.20 -12.96 4.89
CA LEU A 176 4.80 -13.43 6.15
C LEU A 176 4.13 -12.67 7.31
N SER A 177 3.23 -13.34 8.03
CA SER A 177 2.72 -12.85 9.30
C SER A 177 3.65 -13.33 10.42
N TYR A 178 4.40 -12.42 11.03
CA TYR A 178 5.35 -12.74 12.08
C TYR A 178 4.85 -12.23 13.43
N ALA A 179 4.64 -13.15 14.38
CA ALA A 179 4.52 -12.83 15.79
C ALA A 179 5.94 -12.81 16.37
N GLU A 180 6.33 -11.70 16.98
CA GLU A 180 7.71 -11.42 17.38
C GLU A 180 8.25 -12.44 18.40
N ARG A 181 9.12 -13.35 17.95
CA ARG A 181 10.03 -14.10 18.82
C ARG A 181 11.45 -14.01 18.27
N ARG A 182 12.14 -12.94 18.68
CA ARG A 182 13.56 -12.58 18.50
C ARG A 182 14.41 -13.61 17.72
N GLY A 183 14.90 -13.21 16.53
CA GLY A 183 16.18 -13.73 16.01
C GLY A 183 16.24 -14.28 14.59
N LEU A 184 15.83 -13.54 13.56
CA LEU A 184 16.18 -13.87 12.16
C LEU A 184 16.67 -12.64 11.37
N HIS A 185 17.80 -12.80 10.67
CA HIS A 185 18.37 -11.82 9.73
C HIS A 185 17.63 -11.84 8.39
N LEU A 186 17.32 -10.65 7.87
CA LEU A 186 16.25 -10.36 6.89
C LEU A 186 16.81 -9.82 5.56
N GLU A 187 17.90 -10.39 5.07
CA GLU A 187 18.71 -9.77 4.00
C GLU A 187 18.31 -10.17 2.55
N ASP A 188 17.31 -11.05 2.37
CA ASP A 188 16.96 -11.61 1.04
C ASP A 188 15.58 -11.19 0.47
N LEU A 189 14.84 -10.29 1.13
CA LEU A 189 13.47 -9.91 0.69
C LEU A 189 13.45 -8.53 0.02
N GLN A 190 13.13 -8.51 -1.29
CA GLN A 190 12.82 -7.26 -2.01
C GLN A 190 11.37 -6.84 -1.74
N HIS A 191 11.18 -5.55 -1.42
CA HIS A 191 9.90 -4.88 -1.10
C HIS A 191 9.18 -5.41 0.15
N LEU A 192 9.65 -5.05 1.35
CA LEU A 192 8.94 -5.29 2.61
C LEU A 192 8.06 -4.10 2.99
N PHE A 193 6.75 -4.31 3.11
CA PHE A 193 5.83 -3.30 3.66
C PHE A 193 5.39 -3.71 5.06
N SER A 194 5.65 -2.88 6.06
CA SER A 194 5.27 -3.12 7.46
C SER A 194 3.99 -2.34 7.80
N LEU A 195 2.94 -3.02 8.24
CA LEU A 195 1.73 -2.41 8.80
C LEU A 195 1.44 -2.98 10.18
N SER A 196 1.30 -2.10 11.17
CA SER A 196 0.84 -2.45 12.52
C SER A 196 -0.66 -2.19 12.61
N VAL A 197 -1.45 -3.22 12.89
CA VAL A 197 -2.91 -3.10 13.05
C VAL A 197 -3.21 -2.78 14.52
N PRO A 198 -3.85 -1.63 14.84
CA PRO A 198 -3.97 -1.15 16.23
C PRO A 198 -4.78 -2.04 17.20
N GLN A 199 -5.49 -3.06 16.71
CA GLN A 199 -6.36 -3.91 17.55
C GLN A 199 -5.72 -5.20 18.07
N THR A 200 -4.44 -5.46 17.76
CA THR A 200 -3.72 -6.63 18.27
C THR A 200 -2.33 -6.19 18.70
N SER A 201 -2.07 -6.17 20.00
CA SER A 201 -0.81 -5.68 20.61
C SER A 201 0.45 -6.50 20.26
N LEU A 202 0.40 -7.41 19.28
CA LEU A 202 1.44 -8.41 19.03
C LEU A 202 1.69 -8.80 17.55
N SER A 203 1.15 -8.07 16.56
CA SER A 203 1.33 -8.45 15.14
C SER A 203 1.83 -7.29 14.27
N HIS A 204 3.07 -7.44 13.78
CA HIS A 204 3.60 -6.67 12.65
C HIS A 204 3.37 -7.46 11.37
N PHE A 205 2.59 -6.90 10.44
CA PHE A 205 2.36 -7.52 9.14
C PHE A 205 3.45 -7.09 8.15
N LYS A 206 4.21 -8.04 7.61
CA LYS A 206 5.19 -7.77 6.55
C LYS A 206 4.84 -8.54 5.28
N ILE A 207 4.44 -7.83 4.22
CA ILE A 207 4.21 -8.43 2.90
C ILE A 207 5.44 -8.17 2.02
N ALA A 208 5.98 -9.24 1.41
CA ALA A 208 7.10 -9.17 0.47
C ALA A 208 6.75 -9.79 -0.90
N ARG A 209 7.26 -9.21 -1.99
CA ARG A 209 7.11 -9.76 -3.35
C ARG A 209 8.43 -10.40 -3.79
N LEU A 210 8.44 -11.71 -4.04
CA LEU A 210 9.61 -12.38 -4.60
C LEU A 210 9.79 -11.98 -6.08
N GLY A 211 10.97 -11.46 -6.44
CA GLY A 211 11.39 -11.36 -7.83
C GLY A 211 11.64 -12.76 -8.43
N LYS A 212 11.30 -12.96 -9.71
CA LYS A 212 11.61 -14.21 -10.44
C LYS A 212 13.12 -14.50 -10.38
N ARG A 213 13.57 -15.44 -9.55
CA ARG A 213 14.92 -16.03 -9.67
C ARG A 213 14.92 -17.12 -10.75
N ARG A 214 15.91 -17.06 -11.64
CA ARG A 214 16.20 -18.07 -12.66
C ARG A 214 16.53 -19.41 -12.00
N HIS A 215 16.13 -20.50 -12.67
CA HIS A 215 16.39 -21.89 -12.27
C HIS A 215 17.88 -22.15 -12.00
N GLY A 216 18.18 -22.79 -10.86
CA GLY A 216 19.45 -23.49 -10.66
C GLY A 216 19.99 -23.44 -9.23
N SER A 217 19.61 -24.40 -8.39
CA SER A 217 20.51 -25.23 -7.55
C SER A 217 19.77 -25.79 -6.34
N LYS A 218 19.92 -27.10 -6.12
CA LYS A 218 19.32 -27.87 -5.02
C LYS A 218 20.09 -27.59 -3.73
N HIS A 219 19.40 -27.18 -2.67
CA HIS A 219 19.87 -27.40 -1.30
C HIS A 219 18.71 -27.90 -0.44
N SER A 220 18.86 -29.14 0.01
CA SER A 220 18.04 -29.86 0.98
C SER A 220 18.18 -29.24 2.36
N LEU A 221 17.09 -28.76 2.96
CA LEU A 221 17.04 -28.39 4.38
C LEU A 221 16.36 -29.52 5.16
N LEU A 222 17.15 -30.13 6.04
CA LEU A 222 16.77 -31.18 6.98
C LEU A 222 15.72 -30.67 7.99
N CYS A 223 14.65 -31.45 8.15
CA CYS A 223 13.69 -31.32 9.25
C CYS A 223 14.30 -31.90 10.54
N PRO A 224 14.34 -31.19 11.68
CA PRO A 224 14.54 -31.83 12.97
C PRO A 224 13.21 -32.42 13.46
N THR A 225 13.24 -33.72 13.74
CA THR A 225 12.17 -34.51 14.38
C THR A 225 11.93 -34.06 15.82
N LEU A 226 10.68 -33.78 16.19
CA LEU A 226 10.23 -33.63 17.59
C LEU A 226 10.01 -35.01 18.22
N PRO A 227 10.28 -35.23 19.52
CA PRO A 227 9.87 -36.46 20.20
C PRO A 227 8.38 -36.38 20.57
N ALA A 228 7.69 -37.50 20.44
CA ALA A 228 6.30 -37.71 20.84
C ALA A 228 6.20 -38.07 22.35
N PRO A 229 5.00 -38.08 22.95
CA PRO A 229 4.67 -37.54 24.28
C PRO A 229 5.38 -38.16 25.48
#